data_AF-A0A9E1RGJ0-F1
#
_entry.id   AF-A0A9E1RGJ0-F1
#
_cell.length_a   1.000
_cell.length_b   1.000
_cell.length_c   1.000
_cell.angle_alpha   90.00
_cell.angle_beta   90.00
_cell.angle_gamma   90.00
#
_symmetry.space_group_name_H-M   'P 1'
#
loop_
_entity.id
_entity.type
_entity.pdbx_description
1 polymer ?
#
loop_
_entity_poly.entity_id
_entity_poly.type
_entity_poly.pdbx_seq_one_letter_code
_entity_poly.pdbx_strand_id
1 'polypeptide(L)'
;NAKYAEDNRPLDEESDCEASNAYSRSYLHHLFKSKEILGAMLLSWSNISYYQHLMQDLRFAINEGNLVETVNNMYDNWIKKNNI
;
A
#
# COMPACT_ATOMS: atom_id res chain seq x y z
N ASN A 1 -4.95 17.56 2.41
CA ASN A 1 -5.73 16.71 1.48
C ASN A 1 -5.76 17.16 0.02
N ALA A 2 -5.25 18.33 -0.37
CA ALA A 2 -5.16 18.72 -1.79
C ALA A 2 -4.04 18.01 -2.57
N LYS A 3 -3.02 17.48 -1.88
CA LYS A 3 -1.82 16.83 -2.47
C LYS A 3 -2.15 15.66 -3.42
N TYR A 4 -3.28 14.98 -3.21
CA TYR A 4 -3.64 13.78 -3.98
C TYR A 4 -4.67 14.05 -5.08
N ALA A 5 -5.23 15.26 -5.15
CA ALA A 5 -6.31 15.57 -6.09
C ALA A 5 -5.88 15.42 -7.56
N GLU A 6 -4.61 15.71 -7.86
CA GLU A 6 -4.02 15.65 -9.20
C GLU A 6 -2.93 14.55 -9.31
N ASP A 7 -2.83 13.65 -8.32
CA ASP A 7 -1.83 12.56 -8.34
C ASP A 7 -2.39 11.37 -9.14
N ASN A 8 -1.97 11.25 -10.39
CA ASN A 8 -2.40 10.18 -11.29
C ASN A 8 -1.70 8.84 -11.05
N ARG A 9 -0.72 8.79 -10.14
CA ARG A 9 -0.09 7.53 -9.76
C ARG A 9 -1.06 6.69 -8.94
N PRO A 10 -0.93 5.35 -8.99
CA PRO A 10 -1.73 4.48 -8.17
C PRO A 10 -1.33 4.56 -6.68
N LEU A 11 -2.05 3.86 -5.80
CA LEU A 11 -1.68 3.79 -4.39
C LEU A 11 -0.29 3.19 -4.22
N ASP A 12 -0.06 2.06 -4.88
CA ASP A 12 1.20 1.34 -4.89
C ASP A 12 1.42 0.63 -6.23
N GLU A 13 2.46 1.02 -6.96
CA GLU A 13 2.82 0.47 -8.29
C GLU A 13 3.41 -0.95 -8.18
N GLU A 14 3.94 -1.31 -7.02
CA GLU A 14 4.61 -2.59 -6.76
C GLU A 14 3.64 -3.66 -6.22
N SER A 15 2.37 -3.29 -5.95
CA SER A 15 1.39 -4.20 -5.39
C SER A 15 0.75 -5.06 -6.47
N ASP A 16 0.64 -6.37 -6.22
CA ASP A 16 -0.12 -7.31 -7.08
C ASP A 16 -1.65 -7.15 -6.96
N CYS A 17 -2.12 -6.27 -6.08
CA CYS A 17 -3.55 -6.02 -5.90
C CYS A 17 -4.06 -4.96 -6.88
N GLU A 18 -5.08 -5.31 -7.66
CA GLU A 18 -5.71 -4.38 -8.61
C GLU A 18 -6.24 -3.10 -7.92
N ALA A 19 -6.76 -3.20 -6.69
CA ALA A 19 -7.20 -2.01 -5.94
C ALA A 19 -6.06 -1.03 -5.65
N SER A 20 -4.83 -1.53 -5.54
CA SER A 20 -3.64 -0.75 -5.22
C SER A 20 -2.97 -0.18 -6.47
N ASN A 21 -3.00 -0.90 -7.60
CA ASN A 21 -2.22 -0.57 -8.81
C ASN A 21 -3.06 -0.05 -10.01
N ALA A 22 -4.36 -0.34 -10.08
CA ALA A 22 -5.20 0.00 -11.24
C ALA A 22 -5.95 1.34 -11.09
N TYR A 23 -6.04 1.87 -9.86
CA TYR A 23 -6.78 3.11 -9.56
C TYR A 23 -5.83 4.20 -9.07
N SER A 24 -5.96 5.40 -9.63
CA SER A 24 -5.14 6.54 -9.24
C SER A 24 -5.51 7.08 -7.86
N ARG A 25 -4.56 7.74 -7.21
CA ARG A 25 -4.79 8.50 -5.98
C ARG A 25 -5.78 9.64 -6.18
N SER A 26 -5.77 10.28 -7.35
CA SER A 26 -6.76 11.31 -7.75
C SER A 26 -8.18 10.75 -7.82
N TYR A 27 -8.36 9.53 -8.36
CA TYR A 27 -9.65 8.87 -8.43
C TYR A 27 -10.17 8.46 -7.05
N LEU A 28 -9.31 7.87 -6.21
CA LEU A 28 -9.66 7.56 -4.83
C LEU A 28 -10.00 8.82 -4.04
N HIS A 29 -9.22 9.90 -4.20
CA HIS A 29 -9.51 11.20 -3.60
C HIS A 29 -10.90 11.71 -4.02
N HIS A 30 -11.25 11.58 -5.30
CA HIS A 30 -12.58 11.92 -5.81
C HIS A 30 -13.67 11.09 -5.12
N LEU A 31 -13.54 9.76 -5.05
CA LEU A 31 -14.53 8.88 -4.40
C LEU A 31 -14.77 9.26 -2.94
N PHE A 32 -13.73 9.57 -2.19
CA PHE A 32 -13.86 10.03 -0.80
C PHE A 32 -14.53 11.40 -0.69
N LYS A 33 -14.20 12.32 -1.60
CA LYS A 33 -14.82 13.65 -1.63
C LYS A 33 -16.31 13.58 -1.99
N SER A 34 -16.67 12.66 -2.88
CA SER A 34 -18.05 12.38 -3.32
C SER A 34 -18.83 11.50 -2.34
N LYS A 35 -18.20 10.97 -1.29
CA LYS A 35 -18.77 10.04 -0.30
C LYS A 35 -19.30 8.73 -0.91
N GLU A 36 -18.63 8.24 -1.95
CA GLU A 36 -18.96 6.99 -2.62
C GLU A 36 -18.44 5.77 -1.84
N ILE A 37 -19.27 4.74 -1.67
CA ILE A 37 -18.90 3.52 -0.94
C ILE A 37 -17.74 2.76 -1.59
N LEU A 38 -17.59 2.89 -2.92
CA LEU A 38 -16.49 2.28 -3.66
C LEU A 38 -15.12 2.70 -3.13
N GLY A 39 -14.97 3.95 -2.66
CA GLY A 39 -13.72 4.42 -2.06
C GLY A 39 -13.32 3.60 -0.83
N ALA A 40 -14.29 3.31 0.04
CA ALA A 40 -14.07 2.47 1.21
C ALA A 40 -13.76 1.02 0.81
N MET A 41 -14.47 0.47 -0.17
CA MET A 41 -14.24 -0.90 -0.66
C MET A 41 -12.82 -1.07 -1.22
N LEU A 42 -12.37 -0.15 -2.09
CA LEU A 42 -11.04 -0.20 -2.69
C LEU A 42 -9.94 -0.07 -1.63
N LEU A 43 -10.08 0.84 -0.66
CA LEU A 43 -9.11 0.96 0.43
C LEU A 43 -9.09 -0.29 1.32
N SER A 44 -10.24 -0.85 1.67
CA SER A 44 -10.30 -2.08 2.46
C SER A 44 -9.60 -3.23 1.74
N TRP A 45 -9.85 -3.38 0.43
CA TRP A 45 -9.20 -4.41 -0.38
C TRP A 45 -7.68 -4.20 -0.48
N SER A 46 -7.23 -2.98 -0.79
CA SER A 46 -5.81 -2.62 -0.85
C SER A 46 -5.11 -2.88 0.49
N ASN A 47 -5.70 -2.44 1.61
CA ASN A 47 -5.14 -2.65 2.94
C ASN A 47 -5.01 -4.13 3.30
N ILE A 48 -6.07 -4.92 3.09
CA ILE A 48 -6.03 -6.35 3.39
C ILE A 48 -4.95 -7.04 2.58
N SER A 49 -4.83 -6.75 1.27
CA SER A 49 -3.79 -7.34 0.44
C SER A 49 -2.38 -6.96 0.93
N TYR A 50 -2.15 -5.68 1.25
CA TYR A 50 -0.88 -5.23 1.81
C TYR A 50 -0.51 -5.99 3.08
N TYR A 51 -1.45 -6.12 4.04
CA TYR A 51 -1.19 -6.86 5.28
C TYR A 51 -0.97 -8.35 5.04
N GLN A 52 -1.62 -8.97 4.04
CA GLN A 52 -1.37 -10.37 3.70
C GLN A 52 0.06 -10.58 3.18
N HIS A 53 0.55 -9.70 2.29
CA HIS A 53 1.93 -9.75 1.79
C HIS A 53 2.94 -9.49 2.91
N LEU A 54 2.74 -8.44 3.72
CA LEU A 54 3.59 -8.15 4.86
C LEU A 54 3.73 -9.37 5.79
N MET A 55 2.61 -10.01 6.13
CA MET A 55 2.62 -11.17 7.02
C MET A 55 3.21 -12.42 6.33
N GLN A 56 3.08 -12.53 5.01
CA GLN A 56 3.72 -13.60 4.23
C GLN A 56 5.23 -13.48 4.28
N ASP A 57 5.78 -12.30 4.02
CA ASP A 57 7.23 -12.04 4.06
C ASP A 57 7.80 -12.30 5.45
N LEU A 58 7.11 -11.87 6.50
CA LEU A 58 7.52 -12.14 7.89
C LEU A 58 7.53 -13.64 8.19
N ARG A 59 6.54 -14.41 7.71
CA ARG A 59 6.52 -15.87 7.88
C ARG A 59 7.68 -16.55 7.15
N PHE A 60 8.01 -16.11 5.94
CA PHE A 60 9.17 -16.61 5.21
C PHE A 60 10.47 -16.31 5.96
N ALA A 61 10.62 -15.08 6.45
CA ALA A 61 11.84 -14.69 7.15
C ALA A 61 12.04 -15.41 8.49
N ILE A 62 10.95 -15.74 9.20
CA ILE A 62 11.00 -16.61 10.38
C ILE A 62 11.48 -18.01 9.99
N ASN A 63 10.95 -18.58 8.90
CA ASN A 63 11.31 -19.92 8.44
C ASN A 63 12.78 -20.01 7.97
N GLU A 64 13.31 -18.93 7.40
CA GLU A 64 14.71 -18.82 6.96
C GLU A 64 15.68 -18.39 8.07
N GLY A 65 15.17 -17.98 9.23
CA GLY A 65 16.00 -17.52 10.35
C GLY A 65 16.61 -16.13 10.16
N ASN A 66 16.12 -15.33 9.21
CA ASN A 66 16.64 -14.00 8.85
C ASN A 66 15.63 -12.85 9.16
N LEU A 67 14.70 -13.06 10.09
CA LEU A 67 13.64 -12.10 10.45
C LEU A 67 14.17 -10.69 10.74
N VAL A 68 15.23 -10.58 11.54
CA VAL A 68 15.78 -9.27 11.96
C VAL A 68 16.28 -8.47 10.76
N GLU A 69 17.03 -9.13 9.86
CA GLU A 69 17.54 -8.51 8.64
C GLU A 69 16.39 -8.08 7.71
N THR A 70 15.40 -8.94 7.52
CA THR A 70 14.22 -8.65 6.70
C THR A 70 13.46 -7.43 7.21
N VAL A 71 13.21 -7.35 8.53
CA VAL A 71 12.52 -6.20 9.15
C VAL A 71 13.33 -4.91 9.03
N ASN A 72 14.65 -4.97 9.22
CA ASN A 72 15.52 -3.80 9.04
C ASN A 72 15.47 -3.30 7.59
N ASN A 73 15.57 -4.20 6.62
CA ASN A 73 15.48 -3.86 5.19
C ASN A 73 14.12 -3.24 4.84
N MET A 74 13.01 -3.80 5.38
CA MET A 74 11.67 -3.23 5.21
C MET A 74 11.58 -1.81 5.77
N TYR A 75 12.12 -1.58 6.96
CA TYR A 75 12.12 -0.27 7.61
C TYR A 75 12.94 0.76 6.84
N ASP A 76 14.14 0.38 6.38
CA ASP A 76 15.00 1.23 5.56
C ASP A 76 14.32 1.62 4.23
N ASN A 77 13.66 0.67 3.58
CA ASN A 77 12.90 0.92 2.36
C ASN A 77 11.70 1.83 2.61
N TRP A 78 11.01 1.66 3.74
CA TRP A 78 9.89 2.51 4.14
C TRP A 78 10.34 3.96 4.37
N ILE A 79 11.47 4.16 5.06
CA ILE A 79 12.11 5.46 5.23
C ILE A 79 12.41 6.11 3.88
N LYS A 80 13.10 5.40 2.98
CA LYS A 80 13.46 5.90 1.65
C LYS A 80 12.23 6.30 0.82
N LYS A 81 11.17 5.48 0.83
CA LYS A 81 9.92 5.73 0.07
C LYS A 81 9.14 6.95 0.61
N ASN A 82 9.25 7.23 1.92
CA ASN A 82 8.48 8.31 2.57
C ASN A 82 9.29 9.58 2.87
N ASN A 83 10.60 9.59 2.57
CA ASN A 83 11.48 10.75 2.73
C ASN A 83 11.53 11.27 4.18
N ILE A 84 11.55 10.33 5.14
CA ILE A 84 11.66 10.57 6.60
C ILE A 84 13.08 10.27 7.05
#